data_AF-A0A438H781-F1
#
_entry.id   AF-A0A438H781-F1
#
_cell.length_a   1.000
_cell.length_b   1.000
_cell.length_c   1.000
_cell.angle_alpha   90.00
_cell.angle_beta   90.00
_cell.angle_gamma   90.00
#
_symmetry.space_group_name_H-M   'P 1'
#
loop_
_entity.id
_entity.type
_entity.pdbx_description
1 polymer ?
#
loop_
_entity_poly.entity_id
_entity_poly.type
_entity_poly.pdbx_seq_one_letter_code
_entity_poly.pdbx_strand_id
1 'polypeptide(L)'
;MSVSFSNFDCQTSIRACVVVDDRLFVIGGQEGDFMAKPGSPIFKCSRRHEVVYEDVYMLDDEMKWKVLPPMPKPDSHIEFAWVVVNNSIIIVGGTTEKHPVTKRMILVGEVFQFHLDSLVWTSSHH
;
A
#
# COMPACT_ATOMS: atom_id res chain seq x y z
N MET A 1 10.17 13.12 -10.31
CA MET A 1 10.21 11.67 -10.05
C MET A 1 9.00 11.08 -10.76
N SER A 2 9.18 10.31 -11.82
CA SER A 2 8.06 9.70 -12.56
C SER A 2 7.59 8.46 -11.79
N VAL A 3 6.34 8.44 -11.33
CA VAL A 3 5.72 7.22 -10.80
C VAL A 3 5.46 6.31 -11.99
N SER A 4 6.27 5.27 -12.15
CA SER A 4 6.09 4.27 -13.21
C SER A 4 5.17 3.15 -12.70
N PHE A 5 3.93 3.13 -13.17
CA PHE A 5 3.08 1.94 -13.07
C PHE A 5 3.43 1.03 -14.26
N SER A 6 4.23 0.01 -14.01
CA SER A 6 4.61 -0.98 -15.03
C SER A 6 3.48 -1.96 -15.28
N ASN A 7 3.23 -2.26 -16.56
CA ASN A 7 2.32 -3.30 -17.01
C ASN A 7 2.87 -4.69 -16.63
N PHE A 8 2.24 -5.39 -15.70
CA PHE A 8 2.66 -6.71 -15.25
C PHE A 8 1.50 -7.71 -15.15
N ASP A 9 1.42 -8.63 -16.12
CA ASP A 9 0.37 -9.66 -16.27
C ASP A 9 0.27 -10.69 -15.11
N CYS A 10 1.06 -10.57 -14.04
CA CYS A 10 0.98 -11.52 -12.91
C CYS A 10 1.36 -10.96 -11.54
N GLN A 11 1.54 -9.65 -11.42
CA GLN A 11 1.90 -9.04 -10.15
C GLN A 11 0.64 -8.63 -9.40
N THR A 12 0.40 -9.25 -8.24
CA THR A 12 -0.55 -8.71 -7.27
C THR A 12 0.05 -7.45 -6.67
N SER A 13 -0.35 -6.29 -7.20
CA SER A 13 -0.05 -4.97 -6.60
C SER A 13 -1.30 -4.53 -5.86
N ILE A 14 -1.31 -4.84 -4.57
CA ILE A 14 -2.41 -4.52 -3.66
C ILE A 14 -2.04 -3.23 -2.98
N ARG A 15 -2.74 -2.13 -3.25
CA ARG A 15 -2.55 -0.82 -2.59
C ARG A 15 -3.89 -0.24 -2.21
N ALA A 16 -3.97 0.49 -1.11
CA ALA A 16 -5.17 1.26 -0.80
C ALA A 16 -5.27 2.46 -1.75
N CYS A 17 -6.45 2.69 -2.30
CA CYS A 17 -6.78 3.86 -3.10
C CYS A 17 -7.91 4.63 -2.42
N VAL A 18 -7.64 5.86 -1.99
CA VAL A 18 -8.58 6.70 -1.24
C VAL A 18 -8.76 8.02 -1.98
N VAL A 19 -9.99 8.44 -2.24
CA VAL A 19 -10.27 9.76 -2.80
C VAL A 19 -10.83 10.66 -1.71
N VAL A 20 -10.19 11.81 -1.46
CA VAL A 20 -10.68 12.84 -0.54
C VAL A 20 -10.44 14.22 -1.15
N ASP A 21 -11.48 15.05 -1.19
CA ASP A 21 -11.43 16.42 -1.75
C ASP A 21 -10.76 16.48 -3.14
N ASP A 22 -11.22 15.66 -4.08
CA ASP A 22 -10.70 15.54 -5.46
C ASP A 22 -9.21 15.16 -5.57
N ARG A 23 -8.59 14.70 -4.48
CA ARG A 23 -7.22 14.18 -4.45
C ARG A 23 -7.26 12.66 -4.30
N LEU A 24 -6.46 11.96 -5.09
CA LEU A 24 -6.31 10.50 -5.00
C LEU A 24 -5.06 10.14 -4.21
N PHE A 25 -5.24 9.41 -3.12
CA PHE A 25 -4.18 8.86 -2.29
C PHE A 25 -3.95 7.40 -2.64
N VAL A 26 -2.69 7.02 -2.83
CA VAL A 26 -2.24 5.64 -2.99
C VAL A 26 -1.36 5.32 -1.79
N ILE A 27 -1.78 4.34 -0.99
CA ILE A 27 -1.19 4.06 0.32
C ILE A 27 -0.71 2.61 0.39
N GLY A 28 0.56 2.46 0.77
CA GLY A 28 1.20 1.19 1.09
C GLY A 28 1.17 0.18 -0.04
N GLY A 29 1.15 -1.09 0.35
CA GLY A 29 0.85 -2.21 -0.51
C GLY A 29 1.95 -3.24 -0.66
N GLN A 30 1.72 -4.24 -1.51
CA GLN A 30 2.67 -5.34 -1.73
C GLN A 30 3.04 -5.48 -3.22
N GLU A 31 4.29 -5.85 -3.49
CA GLU A 31 4.80 -6.24 -4.80
C GLU A 31 5.54 -7.58 -4.72
N GLY A 32 5.50 -8.37 -5.80
CA GLY A 32 6.40 -9.50 -5.99
C GLY A 32 5.89 -10.86 -5.52
N ASP A 33 4.63 -10.99 -5.08
CA ASP A 33 4.00 -12.27 -4.73
C ASP A 33 4.11 -13.28 -5.88
N PHE A 34 3.77 -12.84 -7.09
CA PHE A 34 4.01 -13.57 -8.33
C PHE A 34 4.54 -12.61 -9.40
N MET A 35 5.51 -13.07 -10.19
CA MET A 35 5.96 -12.34 -11.38
C MET A 35 5.90 -13.24 -12.59
N ALA A 36 5.51 -12.68 -13.73
CA ALA A 36 5.52 -13.36 -15.00
C ALA A 36 6.93 -13.88 -15.31
N LYS A 37 7.04 -15.13 -15.75
CA LYS A 37 8.30 -15.67 -16.27
C LYS A 37 8.51 -15.13 -17.70
N PRO A 38 9.58 -14.35 -17.97
CA PRO A 38 9.84 -13.82 -19.30
C PRO A 38 9.88 -14.95 -20.34
N GLY A 39 9.17 -14.77 -21.46
CA GLY A 39 9.12 -15.75 -22.54
C GLY A 39 8.39 -17.05 -22.21
N SER A 40 7.61 -17.12 -21.12
CA SER A 40 6.83 -18.32 -20.82
C SER A 40 5.74 -18.55 -21.88
N PRO A 41 5.76 -19.67 -22.62
CA PRO A 41 4.80 -19.92 -23.71
C PRO A 41 3.37 -20.17 -23.21
N ILE A 42 3.18 -20.26 -21.89
CA ILE A 42 1.90 -20.57 -21.24
C ILE A 42 1.64 -19.64 -20.04
N PHE A 43 2.20 -18.42 -20.06
CA PHE A 43 1.96 -17.37 -19.06
C PHE A 43 2.19 -17.82 -17.60
N LYS A 44 3.21 -18.64 -17.36
CA LYS A 44 3.54 -19.09 -15.99
C LYS A 44 4.11 -17.95 -15.16
N CYS A 45 3.76 -17.97 -13.88
CA CYS A 45 4.32 -17.07 -12.89
C CYS A 45 5.21 -17.83 -11.91
N SER A 46 6.18 -17.13 -11.32
CA SER A 46 7.00 -17.63 -10.22
C SER A 46 6.87 -16.71 -9.03
N ARG A 47 6.82 -17.30 -7.85
CA ARG A 47 6.99 -16.55 -6.60
C ARG A 47 8.34 -15.85 -6.61
N ARG A 48 8.34 -14.59 -6.23
CA ARG A 48 9.55 -13.77 -6.04
C ARG A 48 9.59 -13.29 -4.60
N HIS A 49 10.62 -12.51 -4.28
CA HIS A 49 10.70 -11.84 -3.01
C HIS A 49 9.57 -10.80 -2.95
N GLU A 50 8.67 -10.97 -1.98
CA GLU A 50 7.62 -10.00 -1.67
C GLU A 50 8.23 -8.81 -0.95
N VAL A 51 7.84 -7.61 -1.37
CA VAL A 51 8.17 -6.36 -0.68
C VAL A 51 6.86 -5.71 -0.28
N VAL A 52 6.76 -5.31 0.99
CA VAL A 52 5.63 -4.55 1.52
C VAL A 52 6.07 -3.09 1.64
N TYR A 53 5.25 -2.16 1.18
CA TYR A 53 5.54 -0.74 1.13
C TYR A 53 4.79 0.01 2.23
N GLU A 54 5.46 1.06 2.71
CA GLU A 54 4.89 2.10 3.57
C GLU A 54 4.62 3.40 2.81
N ASP A 55 5.02 3.46 1.53
CA ASP A 55 4.92 4.66 0.70
C ASP A 55 3.50 5.20 0.58
N VAL A 56 3.39 6.53 0.58
CA VAL A 56 2.15 7.25 0.36
C VAL A 56 2.36 8.24 -0.76
N TYR A 57 1.49 8.18 -1.77
CA TYR A 57 1.47 9.12 -2.88
C TYR A 57 0.12 9.80 -2.97
N MET A 58 0.11 11.05 -3.43
CA MET A 58 -1.10 11.82 -3.68
C MET A 58 -1.06 12.40 -5.09
N LEU A 59 -2.08 12.13 -5.89
CA LEU A 59 -2.37 12.87 -7.11
C LEU A 59 -3.18 14.11 -6.70
N ASP A 60 -2.60 15.29 -6.91
CA ASP A 60 -3.27 16.56 -6.61
C ASP A 60 -4.25 16.99 -7.71
N ASP A 61 -4.90 18.13 -7.47
CA ASP A 61 -5.85 18.80 -8.37
C ASP A 61 -5.21 19.27 -9.68
N GLU A 62 -3.89 19.43 -9.71
CA GLU A 62 -3.11 19.73 -10.91
C GLU A 62 -2.66 18.47 -11.67
N MET A 63 -3.16 17.28 -11.29
CA MET A 63 -2.78 15.98 -11.85
C MET A 63 -1.28 15.66 -11.67
N LYS A 64 -0.68 16.12 -10.58
CA LYS A 64 0.72 15.87 -10.22
C LYS A 64 0.83 14.94 -9.02
N TRP A 65 1.70 13.94 -9.15
CA TRP A 65 2.04 13.04 -8.06
C TRP A 65 2.98 13.71 -7.06
N LYS A 66 2.61 13.68 -5.78
CA LYS A 66 3.41 14.11 -4.63
C LYS A 66 3.70 12.91 -3.74
N VAL A 67 4.91 12.84 -3.21
CA VAL A 67 5.27 11.91 -2.14
C VAL A 67 4.83 12.53 -0.83
N LEU A 68 4.09 11.78 -0.02
CA LEU A 68 3.65 12.17 1.32
C LEU A 68 4.45 11.41 2.38
N PRO A 69 4.35 11.79 3.67
CA PRO A 69 4.96 11.01 4.74
C PRO A 69 4.51 9.54 4.71
N PRO A 70 5.45 8.59 4.80
CA PRO A 70 5.13 7.17 4.75
C PRO A 70 4.31 6.75 5.98
N MET A 71 3.60 5.64 5.86
CA MET A 71 2.94 5.01 7.01
C MET A 71 3.96 4.69 8.11
N PRO A 72 3.53 4.62 9.39
CA PRO A 72 4.43 4.25 10.50
C PRO A 72 5.08 2.87 10.36
N LYS A 73 4.50 2.00 9.52
CA LYS A 73 5.06 0.70 9.14
C LYS A 73 4.58 0.26 7.76
N PRO A 74 5.29 -0.67 7.10
CA PRO A 74 4.82 -1.28 5.85
C PRO A 74 3.55 -2.10 6.07
N ASP A 75 2.57 -1.88 5.20
CA ASP A 75 1.27 -2.54 5.29
C ASP A 75 0.66 -2.83 3.91
N SER A 76 -0.08 -3.92 3.81
CA SER A 76 -0.71 -4.42 2.59
C SER A 76 -2.03 -5.12 2.92
N HIS A 77 -2.77 -5.55 1.89
CA HIS A 77 -4.12 -6.11 2.06
C HIS A 77 -5.09 -5.15 2.78
N ILE A 78 -4.90 -3.86 2.52
CA ILE A 78 -5.66 -2.75 3.10
C ILE A 78 -6.59 -2.07 2.08
N GLU A 79 -6.85 -2.65 0.91
CA GLU A 79 -7.62 -2.01 -0.18
C GLU A 79 -9.03 -1.60 0.23
N PHE A 80 -9.60 -2.33 1.18
CA PHE A 80 -10.94 -2.10 1.74
C PHE A 80 -10.91 -1.87 3.25
N ALA A 81 -9.73 -1.75 3.85
CA ALA A 81 -9.54 -1.72 5.30
C ALA A 81 -9.32 -0.30 5.83
N TRP A 82 -10.02 0.67 5.25
CA TRP A 82 -9.89 2.09 5.59
C TRP A 82 -11.24 2.82 5.55
N VAL A 83 -11.31 3.94 6.27
CA VAL A 83 -12.46 4.86 6.26
C VAL A 83 -11.99 6.31 6.41
N VAL A 84 -12.74 7.25 5.85
CA VAL A 84 -12.51 8.68 6.08
C VAL A 84 -13.45 9.17 7.17
N VAL A 85 -12.90 9.71 8.26
CA VAL A 85 -13.68 10.28 9.37
C VAL A 85 -12.91 11.43 10.00
N ASN A 86 -13.61 12.50 10.38
CA ASN A 86 -13.03 13.67 11.04
C ASN A 86 -11.75 14.19 10.35
N ASN A 87 -11.83 14.40 9.03
CA ASN A 87 -10.71 14.88 8.21
C ASN A 87 -9.44 14.01 8.31
N SER A 88 -9.63 12.71 8.53
CA SER A 88 -8.54 11.74 8.62
C SER A 88 -8.87 10.49 7.83
N ILE A 89 -7.84 9.88 7.22
CA ILE A 89 -7.90 8.51 6.70
C ILE A 89 -7.53 7.58 7.85
N ILE A 90 -8.43 6.68 8.20
CA ILE A 90 -8.21 5.66 9.23
C ILE A 90 -8.01 4.32 8.54
N ILE A 91 -6.94 3.60 8.86
CA ILE A 91 -6.62 2.27 8.35
C ILE A 91 -6.59 1.29 9.53
N VAL A 92 -7.24 0.15 9.38
CA VAL A 92 -7.36 -0.88 10.41
C VAL A 92 -7.07 -2.25 9.83
N GLY A 93 -6.16 -3.00 10.44
CA GLY A 93 -5.80 -4.33 9.95
C GLY A 93 -4.75 -4.27 8.86
N GLY A 94 -4.74 -5.29 7.99
CA GLY A 94 -3.70 -5.46 6.99
C GLY A 94 -2.64 -6.47 7.41
N THR A 95 -1.62 -6.60 6.57
CA THR A 95 -0.52 -7.53 6.77
C THR A 95 0.81 -6.90 6.39
N THR A 96 1.82 -7.19 7.20
CA THR A 96 3.18 -6.73 6.97
C THR A 96 4.08 -7.89 6.53
N GLU A 97 5.39 -7.62 6.44
CA GLU A 97 6.39 -8.61 6.05
C GLU A 97 6.26 -9.92 6.85
N LYS A 98 6.45 -11.05 6.16
CA LYS A 98 6.41 -12.36 6.77
C LYS A 98 7.49 -12.48 7.84
N HIS A 99 7.16 -13.16 8.93
CA HIS A 99 8.11 -13.43 10.00
C HIS A 99 9.40 -14.06 9.45
N PRO A 100 10.59 -13.50 9.74
CA PRO A 100 11.82 -13.85 9.04
C PRO A 100 12.21 -15.33 9.21
N VAL A 101 11.92 -15.91 10.37
CA VAL A 101 12.17 -17.33 10.68
C VAL A 101 11.02 -18.25 10.26
N THR A 102 9.81 -18.06 10.82
CA THR A 102 8.68 -18.98 10.63
C THR A 102 7.97 -18.86 9.29
N LYS A 103 8.24 -17.77 8.53
CA LYS A 103 7.59 -17.43 7.26
C LYS A 103 6.06 -17.24 7.35
N ARG A 104 5.54 -17.12 8.58
CA ARG A 104 4.11 -16.83 8.81
C ARG A 104 3.81 -15.38 8.48
N MET A 105 2.62 -15.15 7.94
CA MET A 105 2.05 -13.82 7.75
C MET A 105 1.90 -13.13 9.12
N ILE A 106 2.27 -11.86 9.19
CA ILE A 106 2.09 -11.03 10.39
C ILE A 106 0.90 -10.11 10.13
N LEU A 107 -0.11 -10.21 10.99
CA LEU A 107 -1.28 -9.34 10.94
C LEU A 107 -0.96 -8.02 11.65
N VAL A 108 -1.43 -6.93 11.07
CA VAL A 108 -1.37 -5.59 11.68
C VAL A 108 -2.57 -5.42 12.61
N GLY A 109 -2.33 -5.08 13.88
CA GLY A 109 -3.39 -4.90 14.88
C GLY A 109 -3.58 -3.44 15.30
N GLU A 110 -2.68 -2.55 14.88
CA GLU A 110 -2.72 -1.13 15.13
C GLU A 110 -3.74 -0.45 14.23
N VAL A 111 -4.23 0.70 14.70
CA VAL A 111 -5.00 1.63 13.90
C VAL A 111 -4.12 2.80 13.52
N PHE A 112 -4.00 3.02 12.20
CA PHE A 112 -3.29 4.14 11.65
C PHE A 112 -4.26 5.25 11.30
N GLN A 113 -3.91 6.46 11.69
CA GLN A 113 -4.67 7.65 11.36
C GLN A 113 -3.76 8.62 10.63
N PHE A 114 -4.15 9.01 9.43
CA PHE A 114 -3.51 10.07 8.66
C PHE A 114 -4.38 11.31 8.67
N HIS A 115 -3.91 12.37 9.33
CA HIS A 115 -4.63 13.63 9.39
C HIS A 115 -4.38 14.44 8.13
N LEU A 116 -5.45 14.82 7.40
CA LEU A 116 -5.32 15.38 6.05
C LEU A 116 -4.78 16.82 6.02
N ASP A 117 -4.99 17.61 7.08
CA ASP A 117 -4.46 18.99 7.14
C ASP A 117 -2.96 19.04 7.47
N SER A 118 -2.52 18.25 8.46
CA SER A 118 -1.14 18.25 8.93
C SER A 118 -0.25 17.27 8.17
N LEU A 119 -0.85 16.32 7.44
CA LEU A 119 -0.17 15.21 6.76
C LEU A 119 0.68 14.37 7.73
N VAL A 120 0.18 14.19 8.96
CA VAL A 120 0.85 13.44 10.03
C VAL A 120 0.13 12.12 10.27
N TRP A 121 0.93 11.07 10.43
CA TRP A 121 0.47 9.76 10.89
C TRP A 121 0.50 9.67 12.41
N THR A 122 -0.53 9.06 12.98
CA THR A 122 -0.53 8.55 14.35
C THR A 122 -0.90 7.06 14.33
N SER A 123 -0.41 6.33 15.34
CA SER A 123 -0.76 4.93 15.55
C SER A 123 -1.31 4.74 16.96
N SER A 124 -2.29 3.86 17.10
CA SER A 124 -2.84 3.47 18.39
C SER A 124 -3.13 1.97 18.42
N HIS A 125 -3.13 1.41 19.63
CA HIS A 125 -3.63 0.06 19.87
C HIS A 125 -5.08 0.16 20.37
N HIS A 126 -5.93 -0.73 19.87
CA HIS A 126 -7.25 -0.97 20.45
C HIS A 126 -7.19 -2.03 21.56
#